data_AF-A0A8T0N752-F1
#
_entry.id   AF-A0A8T0N752-F1
#
_cell.length_a   1.000
_cell.length_b   1.000
_cell.length_c   1.000
_cell.angle_alpha   90.00
_cell.angle_beta   90.00
_cell.angle_gamma   90.00
#
_symmetry.space_group_name_H-M   'P 1'
#
loop_
_entity.id
_entity.type
_entity.pdbx_description
1 polymer ?
#
loop_
_entity_poly.entity_id
_entity_poly.type
_entity_poly.pdbx_seq_one_letter_code
_entity_poly.pdbx_strand_id
1 'polypeptide(L)'
;MEVEGEVPATAAAAIANGLWGGEEASPAPFSAEQLDVEAYAAQYSGRTRLARLIFVADRCGVETMKLEALRMAYDEIKRGEDVQLHRDVALKINVRLGPRYGLDQAWVDTVSRRAEQRKEKLENELNGYRTNLIKESIRMGYNDIGDFFYAHGQLSDAFKSYIRTRDYCTTSKHIVQMCMNVILVSIELGQFAHVSNYVSKAEQTPDSLDPIIVAKLRAAAGLANLETKKYKLAARKFVETGIELGNNYSEVIAPQDVAVYGALCALASFDRSDLKVHLICTT
;
A
#
# COMPACT_ATOMS: atom_id res chain seq x y z
N MET A 1 -20.12 -30.30 -77.52
CA MET A 1 -21.57 -30.32 -77.26
C MET A 1 -21.76 -30.19 -75.76
N GLU A 2 -22.30 -29.10 -75.20
CA GLU A 2 -22.66 -27.78 -75.75
C GLU A 2 -22.35 -26.71 -74.66
N VAL A 3 -21.77 -25.55 -75.01
CA VAL A 3 -22.40 -24.21 -74.91
C VAL A 3 -22.92 -23.90 -73.48
N GLU A 4 -22.09 -23.33 -72.60
CA GLU A 4 -21.90 -21.87 -72.34
C GLU A 4 -23.03 -21.19 -71.53
N GLY A 5 -22.65 -20.32 -70.58
CA GLY A 5 -23.58 -19.56 -69.73
C GLY A 5 -22.89 -18.78 -68.59
N GLU A 6 -22.60 -17.49 -68.81
CA GLU A 6 -21.88 -16.58 -67.89
C GLU A 6 -22.54 -15.17 -67.92
N VAL A 7 -22.25 -14.20 -67.03
CA VAL A 7 -21.29 -14.12 -65.90
C VAL A 7 -22.10 -14.11 -64.57
N PRO A 8 -22.10 -13.15 -63.58
CA PRO A 8 -21.25 -12.01 -63.22
C PRO A 8 -20.32 -12.26 -62.00
N ALA A 9 -19.07 -11.77 -62.08
CA ALA A 9 -18.11 -11.84 -60.99
C ALA A 9 -18.16 -10.60 -60.07
N THR A 10 -18.88 -10.67 -58.95
CA THR A 10 -19.00 -9.56 -57.98
C THR A 10 -18.92 -9.97 -56.49
N ALA A 11 -18.39 -11.15 -56.17
CA ALA A 11 -18.47 -11.75 -54.82
C ALA A 11 -17.11 -12.17 -54.19
N ALA A 12 -15.98 -11.62 -54.66
CA ALA A 12 -14.64 -12.08 -54.22
C ALA A 12 -13.62 -10.96 -53.88
N ALA A 13 -14.01 -9.67 -53.90
CA ALA A 13 -13.06 -8.54 -53.80
C ALA A 13 -13.54 -7.34 -52.93
N ALA A 14 -14.38 -7.60 -51.93
CA ALA A 14 -14.65 -6.73 -50.78
C ALA A 14 -15.16 -7.64 -49.64
N ILE A 15 -14.86 -7.46 -48.36
CA ILE A 15 -14.38 -6.27 -47.65
C ILE A 15 -12.94 -6.47 -47.12
N ALA A 16 -12.00 -5.70 -47.66
CA ALA A 16 -10.62 -5.63 -47.17
C ALA A 16 -10.12 -4.17 -47.12
N ASN A 17 -10.96 -3.26 -46.60
CA ASN A 17 -10.57 -1.92 -46.16
C ASN A 17 -11.71 -1.24 -45.39
N GLY A 18 -11.36 -0.43 -44.38
CA GLY A 18 -12.24 0.58 -43.77
C GLY A 18 -13.37 0.07 -42.87
N LEU A 19 -13.13 0.07 -41.55
CA LEU A 19 -14.06 0.63 -40.54
C LEU A 19 -13.45 0.62 -39.11
N TRP A 20 -12.18 1.01 -38.97
CA TRP A 20 -11.69 1.57 -37.70
C TRP A 20 -12.18 3.02 -37.59
N GLY A 21 -13.50 3.16 -37.41
CA GLY A 21 -14.09 4.42 -36.96
C GLY A 21 -13.66 4.67 -35.52
N GLY A 22 -13.18 5.87 -35.23
CA GLY A 22 -12.83 6.26 -33.87
C GLY A 22 -14.08 6.48 -33.03
N GLU A 23 -14.59 5.43 -32.39
CA GLU A 23 -15.44 5.62 -31.21
C GLU A 23 -14.57 6.20 -30.09
N GLU A 24 -14.81 7.47 -29.76
CA GLU A 24 -14.22 8.07 -28.57
C GLU A 24 -14.60 7.22 -27.35
N ALA A 25 -13.60 6.79 -26.59
CA ALA A 25 -13.82 6.00 -25.39
C ALA A 25 -14.75 6.78 -24.45
N SER A 26 -15.98 6.29 -24.28
CA SER A 26 -17.01 6.99 -23.52
C SER A 26 -16.46 7.36 -22.15
N PRO A 27 -16.59 8.62 -21.68
CA PRO A 27 -15.97 9.04 -20.44
C PRO A 27 -16.46 8.13 -19.32
N ALA A 28 -15.52 7.50 -18.62
CA ALA A 28 -15.85 6.65 -17.48
C ALA A 28 -16.71 7.47 -16.49
N PRO A 29 -17.72 6.86 -15.82
CA PRO A 29 -18.69 7.58 -14.99
C PRO A 29 -18.11 8.18 -13.70
N PHE A 30 -16.78 8.32 -13.63
CA PHE A 30 -16.02 9.04 -12.63
C PHE A 30 -14.92 9.82 -13.37
N SER A 31 -15.18 11.08 -13.72
CA SER A 31 -14.14 11.95 -14.30
C SER A 31 -13.08 12.21 -13.23
N ALA A 32 -11.79 12.12 -13.60
CA ALA A 32 -10.68 12.36 -12.66
C ALA A 32 -10.74 13.76 -12.00
N GLU A 33 -11.41 14.71 -12.65
CA GLU A 33 -11.69 16.08 -12.22
C GLU A 33 -12.55 16.21 -10.95
N GLN A 34 -13.17 15.11 -10.46
CA GLN A 34 -14.09 15.11 -9.31
C GLN A 34 -13.51 14.44 -8.05
N LEU A 35 -12.26 13.99 -8.05
CA LEU A 35 -11.63 13.40 -6.87
C LEU A 35 -11.17 14.48 -5.89
N ASP A 36 -11.88 14.62 -4.76
CA ASP A 36 -11.40 15.39 -3.60
C ASP A 36 -10.13 14.74 -3.02
N VAL A 37 -8.99 15.41 -3.20
CA VAL A 37 -7.68 14.94 -2.76
C VAL A 37 -7.55 14.96 -1.24
N GLU A 38 -8.19 15.91 -0.55
CA GLU A 38 -8.12 16.04 0.91
C GLU A 38 -9.00 14.98 1.59
N ALA A 39 -10.25 14.79 1.13
CA ALA A 39 -11.14 13.75 1.64
C ALA A 39 -10.63 12.33 1.32
N TYR A 40 -9.94 12.13 0.19
CA TYR A 40 -9.22 10.88 -0.09
C TYR A 40 -8.03 10.69 0.85
N ALA A 41 -7.15 11.70 0.97
CA ALA A 41 -5.95 11.60 1.80
C ALA A 41 -6.25 11.52 3.31
N ALA A 42 -7.41 11.98 3.77
CA ALA A 42 -7.85 11.88 5.17
C ALA A 42 -8.19 10.45 5.63
N GLN A 43 -8.38 9.50 4.70
CA GLN A 43 -8.68 8.10 5.02
C GLN A 43 -7.43 7.28 5.40
N TYR A 44 -6.22 7.84 5.20
CA TYR A 44 -4.94 7.14 5.37
C TYR A 44 -4.02 7.86 6.34
N SER A 45 -3.13 7.10 6.97
CA SER A 45 -2.08 7.63 7.85
C SER A 45 -0.70 7.08 7.45
N GLY A 46 0.36 7.59 8.09
CA GLY A 46 1.72 7.11 7.91
C GLY A 46 2.25 7.22 6.47
N ARG A 47 3.11 6.28 6.08
CA ARG A 47 3.81 6.29 4.78
C ARG A 47 2.87 6.03 3.59
N THR A 48 1.89 5.14 3.75
CA THR A 48 0.85 4.87 2.74
C THR A 48 0.07 6.13 2.35
N ARG A 49 -0.19 7.07 3.28
CA ARG A 49 -0.79 8.38 2.95
C ARG A 49 0.07 9.17 1.95
N LEU A 50 1.37 9.24 2.21
CA LEU A 50 2.35 9.94 1.35
C LEU A 50 2.51 9.24 0.00
N ALA A 51 2.59 7.91 -0.02
CA ALA A 51 2.67 7.12 -1.24
C ALA A 51 1.43 7.34 -2.14
N ARG A 52 0.22 7.37 -1.55
CA ARG A 52 -1.04 7.65 -2.28
C ARG A 52 -1.09 9.08 -2.81
N LEU A 53 -0.66 10.09 -2.05
CA LEU A 53 -0.57 11.48 -2.52
C LEU A 53 0.41 11.61 -3.70
N ILE A 54 1.59 11.00 -3.62
CA ILE A 54 2.58 11.01 -4.70
C ILE A 54 2.05 10.26 -5.95
N PHE A 55 1.36 9.13 -5.76
CA PHE A 55 0.71 8.41 -6.86
C PHE A 55 -0.37 9.26 -7.55
N VAL A 56 -1.23 9.97 -6.82
CA VAL A 56 -2.20 10.91 -7.39
C VAL A 56 -1.48 12.01 -8.19
N ALA A 57 -0.43 12.62 -7.62
CA ALA A 57 0.37 13.64 -8.30
C ALA A 57 1.04 13.15 -9.61
N ASP A 58 1.46 11.88 -9.66
CA ASP A 58 2.10 11.29 -10.84
C ASP A 58 1.11 10.74 -11.88
N ARG A 59 -0.15 10.48 -11.52
CA ARG A 59 -1.11 9.74 -12.36
C ARG A 59 -2.40 10.49 -12.74
N CYS A 60 -2.77 11.55 -12.01
CA CYS A 60 -4.04 12.26 -12.21
C CYS A 60 -4.12 13.03 -13.55
N GLY A 61 -3.01 13.57 -14.05
CA GLY A 61 -2.97 14.39 -15.26
C GLY A 61 -3.47 15.83 -15.07
N VAL A 62 -4.37 16.09 -14.13
CA VAL A 62 -4.85 17.43 -13.77
C VAL A 62 -3.83 18.15 -12.89
N GLU A 63 -3.26 19.26 -13.39
CA GLU A 63 -2.15 19.96 -12.72
C GLU A 63 -2.56 20.63 -11.39
N THR A 64 -3.82 21.06 -11.23
CA THR A 64 -4.31 21.62 -9.94
C THR A 64 -4.28 20.57 -8.82
N MET A 65 -4.92 19.42 -9.03
CA MET A 65 -4.94 18.30 -8.09
C MET A 65 -3.55 17.75 -7.79
N LYS A 66 -2.66 17.75 -8.79
CA LYS A 66 -1.26 17.37 -8.63
C LYS A 66 -0.47 18.33 -7.75
N LEU A 67 -0.64 19.64 -7.95
CA LEU A 67 0.00 20.65 -7.09
C LEU A 67 -0.57 20.61 -5.67
N GLU A 68 -1.87 20.32 -5.51
CA GLU A 68 -2.49 20.08 -4.20
C GLU A 68 -1.94 18.81 -3.51
N ALA A 69 -1.89 17.68 -4.20
CA ALA A 69 -1.37 16.44 -3.66
C ALA A 69 0.10 16.58 -3.22
N LEU A 70 0.92 17.30 -4.01
CA LEU A 70 2.29 17.62 -3.66
C LEU A 70 2.41 18.62 -2.49
N ARG A 71 1.50 19.61 -2.39
CA ARG A 71 1.40 20.52 -1.23
C ARG A 71 1.13 19.74 0.05
N MET A 72 0.12 18.87 0.03
CA MET A 72 -0.23 18.02 1.17
C MET A 72 0.90 17.07 1.56
N ALA A 73 1.55 16.43 0.57
CA ALA A 73 2.69 15.55 0.82
C ALA A 73 3.85 16.33 1.47
N TYR A 74 4.20 17.52 0.97
CA TYR A 74 5.24 18.35 1.55
C TYR A 74 4.92 18.78 2.98
N ASP A 75 3.74 19.36 3.23
CA ASP A 75 3.33 19.80 4.58
C ASP A 75 3.26 18.64 5.60
N GLU A 76 3.03 17.40 5.14
CA GLU A 76 3.09 16.18 5.97
C GLU A 76 4.53 15.68 6.19
N ILE A 77 5.37 15.61 5.15
CA ILE A 77 6.78 15.19 5.25
C ILE A 77 7.56 16.08 6.23
N LYS A 78 7.26 17.39 6.26
CA LYS A 78 7.88 18.35 7.20
C LYS A 78 7.57 18.06 8.68
N ARG A 79 6.59 17.19 8.98
CA ARG A 79 6.27 16.69 10.33
C ARG A 79 7.05 15.41 10.69
N GLY A 80 7.58 14.70 9.69
CA GLY A 80 8.36 13.46 9.86
C GLY A 80 9.88 13.67 9.91
N GLU A 81 10.63 12.59 9.75
CA GLU A 81 12.11 12.58 9.70
C GLU A 81 12.67 12.05 8.35
N ASP A 82 11.82 11.80 7.35
CA ASP A 82 12.22 11.29 6.04
C ASP A 82 12.81 12.39 5.13
N VAL A 83 14.12 12.55 5.25
CA VAL A 83 14.93 13.51 4.48
C VAL A 83 14.88 13.25 2.97
N GLN A 84 14.85 11.99 2.54
CA GLN A 84 14.91 11.65 1.12
C GLN A 84 13.59 11.99 0.43
N LEU A 85 12.47 11.64 1.05
CA LEU A 85 11.14 11.94 0.54
C LEU A 85 10.88 13.46 0.44
N HIS A 86 11.46 14.26 1.35
CA HIS A 86 11.46 15.73 1.26
C HIS A 86 12.20 16.24 0.02
N ARG A 87 13.40 15.68 -0.27
CA ARG A 87 14.16 16.04 -1.48
C ARG A 87 13.38 15.69 -2.75
N ASP A 88 12.79 14.50 -2.80
CA ASP A 88 12.07 14.00 -3.97
C ASP A 88 10.77 14.78 -4.21
N VAL A 89 10.00 15.11 -3.17
CA VAL A 89 8.78 15.92 -3.29
C VAL A 89 9.08 17.38 -3.61
N ALA A 90 10.09 18.01 -3.00
CA ALA A 90 10.52 19.36 -3.35
C ALA A 90 10.98 19.47 -4.82
N LEU A 91 11.69 18.45 -5.32
CA LEU A 91 12.08 18.34 -6.72
C LEU A 91 10.88 18.10 -7.65
N LYS A 92 9.91 17.26 -7.27
CA LYS A 92 8.64 17.10 -8.00
C LYS A 92 7.84 18.40 -8.06
N ILE A 93 7.83 19.22 -7.00
CA ILE A 93 7.14 20.52 -6.98
C ILE A 93 7.78 21.50 -7.98
N ASN A 94 9.12 21.53 -8.03
CA ASN A 94 9.90 22.37 -8.95
C ASN A 94 9.45 23.84 -8.95
N VAL A 95 9.42 24.47 -7.77
CA VAL A 95 9.08 25.89 -7.53
C VAL A 95 7.62 26.29 -7.86
N ARG A 96 6.79 25.41 -8.44
CA ARG A 96 5.41 25.72 -8.87
C ARG A 96 4.45 26.16 -7.75
N LEU A 97 4.72 25.76 -6.50
CA LEU A 97 4.00 26.20 -5.29
C LEU A 97 4.63 27.43 -4.60
N GLY A 98 5.62 28.05 -5.23
CA GLY A 98 6.39 29.17 -4.67
C GLY A 98 7.51 28.76 -3.70
N PRO A 99 8.34 29.71 -3.22
CA PRO A 99 9.59 29.41 -2.52
C PRO A 99 9.45 28.60 -1.22
N ARG A 100 8.32 28.71 -0.50
CA ARG A 100 8.03 27.95 0.74
C ARG A 100 8.10 26.43 0.53
N TYR A 101 7.77 25.97 -0.68
CA TYR A 101 7.68 24.56 -1.05
C TYR A 101 8.89 24.09 -1.88
N GLY A 102 10.00 24.83 -1.82
CA GLY A 102 11.30 24.43 -2.36
C GLY A 102 12.09 23.52 -1.40
N LEU A 103 13.33 23.20 -1.77
CA LEU A 103 14.21 22.37 -0.95
C LEU A 103 14.74 23.15 0.26
N ASP A 104 14.07 23.01 1.40
CA ASP A 104 14.59 23.45 2.71
C ASP A 104 15.76 22.56 3.15
N GLN A 105 16.97 22.96 2.76
CA GLN A 105 18.22 22.27 3.10
C GLN A 105 18.58 22.42 4.59
N ALA A 106 18.23 23.53 5.25
CA ALA A 106 18.54 23.75 6.66
C ALA A 106 17.77 22.79 7.60
N TRP A 107 16.52 22.46 7.25
CA TRP A 107 15.77 21.37 7.88
C TRP A 107 16.41 20.01 7.60
N VAL A 108 16.87 19.74 6.37
CA VAL A 108 17.54 18.48 6.05
C VAL A 108 18.81 18.29 6.90
N ASP A 109 19.67 19.30 7.00
CA ASP A 109 20.90 19.22 7.78
C ASP A 109 20.60 19.05 9.28
N THR A 110 19.54 19.70 9.77
CA THR A 110 19.07 19.59 11.15
C THR A 110 18.53 18.19 11.47
N VAL A 111 17.68 17.62 10.60
CA VAL A 111 17.13 16.27 10.77
C VAL A 111 18.21 15.22 10.62
N SER A 112 19.08 15.31 9.60
CA SER A 112 20.18 14.35 9.37
C SER A 112 21.14 14.30 10.57
N ARG A 113 21.50 15.45 11.14
CA ARG A 113 22.34 15.52 12.35
C ARG A 113 21.65 14.93 13.58
N ARG A 114 20.33 15.14 13.74
CA ARG A 114 19.54 14.53 14.82
C ARG A 114 19.42 13.01 14.65
N ALA A 115 19.28 12.54 13.41
CA ALA A 115 19.15 11.13 13.06
C ALA A 115 20.40 10.34 13.47
N GLU A 116 21.61 10.81 13.13
CA GLU A 116 22.84 10.08 13.44
C GLU A 116 23.09 10.02 14.97
N GLN A 117 22.85 11.13 15.69
CA GLN A 117 22.94 11.15 17.16
C GLN A 117 21.92 10.19 17.82
N ARG A 118 20.70 10.10 17.27
CA ARG A 118 19.66 9.19 17.75
C ARG A 118 20.01 7.72 17.45
N LYS A 119 20.58 7.44 16.29
CA LYS A 119 21.05 6.12 15.86
C LYS A 119 22.17 5.61 16.76
N GLU A 120 23.25 6.40 16.94
CA GLU A 120 24.37 6.05 17.81
C GLU A 120 23.88 5.75 19.24
N LYS A 121 22.95 6.55 19.76
CA LYS A 121 22.34 6.32 21.06
C LYS A 121 21.60 4.96 21.11
N LEU A 122 20.72 4.67 20.16
CA LEU A 122 19.93 3.43 20.13
C LEU A 122 20.83 2.18 19.96
N GLU A 123 21.88 2.27 19.15
CA GLU A 123 22.86 1.19 18.95
C GLU A 123 23.64 0.90 20.26
N ASN A 124 24.03 1.94 21.00
CA ASN A 124 24.66 1.82 22.31
C ASN A 124 23.71 1.25 23.38
N GLU A 125 22.45 1.72 23.45
CA GLU A 125 21.45 1.20 24.38
C GLU A 125 21.16 -0.28 24.13
N LEU A 126 20.97 -0.69 22.86
CA LEU A 126 20.81 -2.09 22.48
C LEU A 126 22.04 -2.94 22.83
N ASN A 127 23.26 -2.42 22.65
CA ASN A 127 24.48 -3.14 23.02
C ASN A 127 24.56 -3.36 24.54
N GLY A 128 24.13 -2.38 25.34
CA GLY A 128 23.95 -2.53 26.79
C GLY A 128 22.94 -3.62 27.15
N TYR A 129 21.76 -3.62 26.52
CA TYR A 129 20.73 -4.66 26.75
C TYR A 129 21.22 -6.06 26.37
N ARG A 130 21.97 -6.18 25.27
CA ARG A 130 22.58 -7.45 24.83
C ARG A 130 23.66 -7.93 25.78
N THR A 131 24.49 -7.04 26.32
CA THR A 131 25.50 -7.37 27.34
C THR A 131 24.84 -7.86 28.63
N ASN A 132 23.72 -7.24 29.03
CA ASN A 132 22.94 -7.62 30.21
C ASN A 132 22.01 -8.84 29.99
N LEU A 133 21.94 -9.37 28.75
CA LEU A 133 21.12 -10.53 28.35
C LEU A 133 19.60 -10.42 28.63
N ILE A 134 19.07 -9.21 28.85
CA ILE A 134 17.65 -8.99 29.17
C ILE A 134 16.82 -9.09 27.89
N LYS A 135 16.27 -10.28 27.61
CA LYS A 135 15.53 -10.58 26.36
C LYS A 135 14.52 -9.49 25.96
N GLU A 136 13.70 -9.03 26.90
CA GLU A 136 12.65 -8.05 26.59
C GLU A 136 13.21 -6.67 26.24
N SER A 137 14.27 -6.21 26.93
CA SER A 137 14.96 -4.96 26.56
C SER A 137 15.66 -5.08 25.21
N ILE A 138 16.23 -6.24 24.88
CA ILE A 138 16.80 -6.51 23.55
C ILE A 138 15.70 -6.51 22.48
N ARG A 139 14.53 -7.10 22.77
CA ARG A 139 13.36 -7.10 21.88
C ARG A 139 12.84 -5.68 21.61
N MET A 140 12.73 -4.85 22.66
CA MET A 140 12.32 -3.46 22.54
C MET A 140 13.37 -2.63 21.79
N GLY A 141 14.66 -2.72 22.13
CA GLY A 141 15.71 -2.00 21.40
C GLY A 141 15.79 -2.35 19.90
N TYR A 142 15.52 -3.60 19.52
CA TYR A 142 15.38 -3.96 18.09
C TYR A 142 14.10 -3.43 17.43
N ASN A 143 13.02 -3.25 18.19
CA ASN A 143 11.82 -2.57 17.72
C ASN A 143 12.07 -1.06 17.54
N ASP A 144 12.68 -0.39 18.51
CA ASP A 144 12.94 1.05 18.51
C ASP A 144 13.90 1.46 17.39
N ILE A 145 14.89 0.61 17.07
CA ILE A 145 15.75 0.75 15.88
C ILE A 145 14.96 0.50 14.58
N GLY A 146 14.00 -0.43 14.59
CA GLY A 146 13.08 -0.65 13.47
C GLY A 146 12.23 0.58 13.17
N ASP A 147 11.59 1.14 14.20
CA ASP A 147 10.76 2.34 14.14
C ASP A 147 11.58 3.57 13.72
N PHE A 148 12.82 3.69 14.22
CA PHE A 148 13.78 4.71 13.77
C PHE A 148 14.07 4.61 12.27
N PHE A 149 14.46 3.44 11.76
CA PHE A 149 14.75 3.27 10.33
C PHE A 149 13.49 3.48 9.46
N TYR A 150 12.31 3.06 9.93
CA TYR A 150 11.04 3.26 9.23
C TYR A 150 10.66 4.75 9.10
N ALA A 151 10.86 5.54 10.16
CA ALA A 151 10.63 6.98 10.17
C ALA A 151 11.58 7.75 9.23
N HIS A 152 12.79 7.24 9.00
CA HIS A 152 13.80 7.82 8.11
C HIS A 152 13.82 7.19 6.69
N GLY A 153 12.81 6.39 6.33
CA GLY A 153 12.67 5.79 4.99
C GLY A 153 13.59 4.60 4.68
N GLN A 154 14.40 4.15 5.64
CA GLN A 154 15.34 3.04 5.49
C GLN A 154 14.65 1.67 5.69
N LEU A 155 13.60 1.43 4.89
CA LEU A 155 12.69 0.28 5.01
C LEU A 155 13.42 -1.07 5.07
N SER A 156 14.47 -1.25 4.26
CA SER A 156 15.29 -2.47 4.25
C SER A 156 15.96 -2.79 5.59
N ASP A 157 16.31 -1.77 6.38
CA ASP A 157 16.98 -1.92 7.66
C ASP A 157 15.99 -1.92 8.84
N ALA A 158 14.84 -1.26 8.69
CA ALA A 158 13.67 -1.48 9.54
C ALA A 158 13.23 -2.96 9.50
N PHE A 159 13.06 -3.53 8.30
CA PHE A 159 12.71 -4.94 8.08
C PHE A 159 13.68 -5.90 8.78
N LYS A 160 15.00 -5.71 8.60
CA LYS A 160 16.05 -6.50 9.28
C LYS A 160 15.92 -6.40 10.82
N SER A 161 15.60 -5.21 11.34
CA SER A 161 15.54 -4.94 12.78
C SER A 161 14.30 -5.56 13.42
N TYR A 162 13.12 -5.41 12.82
CA TYR A 162 11.91 -6.11 13.28
C TYR A 162 12.07 -7.63 13.22
N ILE A 163 12.68 -8.21 12.17
CA ILE A 163 12.91 -9.67 12.10
C ILE A 163 13.87 -10.16 13.20
N ARG A 164 14.87 -9.35 13.62
CA ARG A 164 15.75 -9.71 14.74
C ARG A 164 15.02 -9.82 16.09
N THR A 165 13.85 -9.19 16.26
CA THR A 165 13.06 -9.35 17.50
C THR A 165 12.59 -10.80 17.72
N ARG A 166 12.47 -11.60 16.65
CA ARG A 166 12.01 -13.01 16.65
C ARG A 166 12.66 -13.86 17.74
N ASP A 167 13.97 -13.75 17.89
CA ASP A 167 14.78 -14.61 18.76
C ASP A 167 14.68 -14.21 20.24
N TYR A 168 13.99 -13.08 20.51
CA TYR A 168 13.70 -12.50 21.81
C TYR A 168 12.20 -12.48 22.13
N CYS A 169 11.32 -12.95 21.23
CA CYS A 169 9.91 -13.16 21.51
C CYS A 169 9.72 -14.24 22.58
N THR A 170 8.94 -13.93 23.62
CA THR A 170 8.64 -14.81 24.76
C THR A 170 7.15 -15.11 24.92
N THR A 171 6.28 -14.39 24.21
CA THR A 171 4.83 -14.57 24.22
C THR A 171 4.27 -14.54 22.81
N SER A 172 3.08 -15.11 22.61
CA SER A 172 2.29 -15.02 21.39
C SER A 172 2.11 -13.57 20.92
N LYS A 173 1.83 -12.64 21.85
CA LYS A 173 1.68 -11.21 21.56
C LYS A 173 2.96 -10.61 20.95
N HIS A 174 4.14 -11.03 21.40
CA HIS A 174 5.42 -10.57 20.84
C HIS A 174 5.63 -11.11 19.42
N ILE A 175 5.20 -12.35 19.14
CA ILE A 175 5.26 -12.95 17.79
C ILE A 175 4.30 -12.22 16.85
N VAL A 176 3.07 -11.96 17.28
CA VAL A 176 2.03 -11.26 16.50
C VAL A 176 2.45 -9.82 16.20
N GLN A 177 2.93 -9.06 17.19
CA GLN A 177 3.41 -7.69 16.97
C GLN A 177 4.58 -7.64 15.97
N MET A 178 5.56 -8.54 16.11
CA MET A 178 6.64 -8.68 15.14
C MET A 178 6.08 -8.96 13.73
N CYS A 179 5.10 -9.85 13.59
CA CYS A 179 4.50 -10.15 12.29
C CYS A 179 3.78 -8.91 11.72
N MET A 180 3.05 -8.14 12.52
CA MET A 180 2.40 -6.90 12.08
C MET A 180 3.41 -5.86 11.57
N ASN A 181 4.50 -5.62 12.29
CA ASN A 181 5.54 -4.67 11.88
C ASN A 181 6.25 -5.14 10.59
N VAL A 182 6.55 -6.44 10.48
CA VAL A 182 7.15 -7.01 9.26
C VAL A 182 6.18 -6.96 8.08
N ILE A 183 4.88 -7.19 8.28
CA ILE A 183 3.84 -7.03 7.25
C ILE A 183 3.81 -5.59 6.74
N LEU A 184 3.73 -4.60 7.62
CA LEU A 184 3.71 -3.17 7.27
C LEU A 184 4.90 -2.79 6.36
N VAL A 185 6.12 -3.10 6.80
CA VAL A 185 7.33 -2.80 6.01
C VAL A 185 7.40 -3.63 4.72
N SER A 186 6.87 -4.86 4.71
CA SER A 186 6.83 -5.69 3.50
C SER A 186 5.85 -5.16 2.45
N ILE A 187 4.75 -4.51 2.86
CA ILE A 187 3.81 -3.84 1.95
C ILE A 187 4.48 -2.59 1.34
N GLU A 188 5.09 -1.74 2.17
CA GLU A 188 5.81 -0.53 1.73
C GLU A 188 7.06 -0.87 0.85
N LEU A 189 7.63 -2.07 0.99
CA LEU A 189 8.69 -2.61 0.10
C LEU A 189 8.16 -3.33 -1.16
N GLY A 190 6.85 -3.52 -1.32
CA GLY A 190 6.24 -4.30 -2.41
C GLY A 190 6.50 -5.81 -2.34
N GLN A 191 6.95 -6.34 -1.20
CA GLN A 191 7.37 -7.73 -1.01
C GLN A 191 6.22 -8.62 -0.50
N PHE A 192 5.16 -8.75 -1.28
CA PHE A 192 3.92 -9.48 -0.92
C PHE A 192 4.10 -10.98 -0.62
N ALA A 193 5.23 -11.58 -1.04
CA ALA A 193 5.63 -12.92 -0.60
C ALA A 193 5.94 -12.96 0.92
N HIS A 194 6.62 -11.95 1.45
CA HIS A 194 6.85 -11.83 2.90
C HIS A 194 5.54 -11.56 3.64
N VAL A 195 4.67 -10.68 3.11
CA VAL A 195 3.32 -10.45 3.68
C VAL A 195 2.56 -11.78 3.84
N SER A 196 2.49 -12.59 2.79
CA SER A 196 1.80 -13.89 2.81
C SER A 196 2.35 -14.84 3.87
N ASN A 197 3.68 -14.90 4.01
CA ASN A 197 4.36 -15.76 4.98
C ASN A 197 4.15 -15.29 6.43
N TYR A 198 4.24 -13.98 6.68
CA TYR A 198 4.08 -13.43 8.03
C TYR A 198 2.61 -13.34 8.48
N VAL A 199 1.65 -13.19 7.56
CA VAL A 199 0.22 -13.40 7.88
C VAL A 199 -0.02 -14.84 8.29
N SER A 200 0.43 -15.81 7.48
CA SER A 200 0.28 -17.24 7.78
C SER A 200 0.90 -17.61 9.13
N LYS A 201 2.05 -17.02 9.46
CA LYS A 201 2.71 -17.19 10.76
C LYS A 201 1.93 -16.58 11.92
N ALA A 202 1.33 -15.39 11.75
CA ALA A 202 0.51 -14.77 12.77
C ALA A 202 -0.76 -15.60 13.06
N GLU A 203 -1.45 -16.04 12.01
CA GLU A 203 -2.66 -16.88 12.13
C GLU A 203 -2.41 -18.28 12.74
N GLN A 204 -1.16 -18.77 12.71
CA GLN A 204 -0.74 -20.04 13.33
C GLN A 204 -0.31 -19.89 14.81
N THR A 205 -0.42 -18.69 15.39
CA THR A 205 -0.10 -18.47 16.81
C THR A 205 -1.19 -19.10 17.68
N PRO A 206 -0.87 -19.86 18.75
CA PRO A 206 -1.85 -20.69 19.45
C PRO A 206 -2.87 -19.94 20.32
N ASP A 207 -2.63 -18.67 20.64
CA ASP A 207 -3.56 -17.85 21.43
C ASP A 207 -4.63 -17.21 20.52
N SER A 208 -5.85 -17.08 21.03
CA SER A 208 -6.94 -16.37 20.35
C SER A 208 -6.54 -14.92 20.04
N LEU A 209 -6.46 -14.60 18.74
CA LEU A 209 -6.16 -13.26 18.27
C LEU A 209 -7.33 -12.29 18.51
N ASP A 210 -6.99 -11.02 18.75
CA ASP A 210 -7.97 -9.92 18.80
C ASP A 210 -8.69 -9.79 17.44
N PRO A 211 -10.03 -9.61 17.40
CA PRO A 211 -10.77 -9.43 16.15
C PRO A 211 -10.22 -8.34 15.23
N ILE A 212 -9.71 -7.24 15.78
CA ILE A 212 -9.08 -6.15 15.01
C ILE A 212 -7.79 -6.66 14.34
N ILE A 213 -6.99 -7.47 15.05
CA ILE A 213 -5.78 -8.09 14.48
C ILE A 213 -6.16 -9.10 13.39
N VAL A 214 -7.19 -9.92 13.61
CA VAL A 214 -7.70 -10.84 12.57
C VAL A 214 -8.12 -10.05 11.32
N ALA A 215 -8.88 -8.97 11.48
CA ALA A 215 -9.29 -8.12 10.37
C ALA A 215 -8.09 -7.49 9.63
N LYS A 216 -7.07 -6.99 10.35
CA LYS A 216 -5.80 -6.52 9.73
C LYS A 216 -5.11 -7.61 8.91
N LEU A 217 -4.99 -8.82 9.46
CA LEU A 217 -4.36 -9.97 8.79
C LEU A 217 -5.13 -10.40 7.53
N ARG A 218 -6.47 -10.39 7.57
CA ARG A 218 -7.33 -10.67 6.41
C ARG A 218 -7.18 -9.61 5.32
N ALA A 219 -7.18 -8.33 5.68
CA ALA A 219 -6.97 -7.24 4.73
C ALA A 219 -5.57 -7.29 4.07
N ALA A 220 -4.51 -7.56 4.85
CA ALA A 220 -3.15 -7.76 4.33
C ALA A 220 -3.02 -8.99 3.41
N ALA A 221 -3.72 -10.09 3.73
CA ALA A 221 -3.82 -11.26 2.85
C ALA A 221 -4.59 -10.95 1.56
N GLY A 222 -5.63 -10.11 1.62
CA GLY A 222 -6.35 -9.61 0.45
C GLY A 222 -5.42 -8.87 -0.51
N LEU A 223 -4.66 -7.90 0.00
CA LEU A 223 -3.66 -7.14 -0.77
C LEU A 223 -2.59 -8.05 -1.39
N ALA A 224 -2.03 -8.99 -0.62
CA ALA A 224 -0.99 -9.89 -1.15
C ALA A 224 -1.52 -10.85 -2.25
N ASN A 225 -2.79 -11.24 -2.20
CA ASN A 225 -3.43 -12.01 -3.28
C ASN A 225 -3.80 -11.13 -4.48
N LEU A 226 -4.18 -9.86 -4.27
CA LEU A 226 -4.48 -8.90 -5.33
C LEU A 226 -3.25 -8.64 -6.20
N GLU A 227 -2.12 -8.32 -5.57
CA GLU A 227 -0.83 -8.06 -6.23
C GLU A 227 -0.27 -9.29 -6.95
N THR A 228 -0.47 -10.49 -6.38
CA THR A 228 -0.14 -11.76 -7.07
C THR A 228 -1.20 -12.20 -8.10
N LYS A 229 -2.16 -11.33 -8.44
CA LYS A 229 -3.23 -11.51 -9.45
C LYS A 229 -4.19 -12.68 -9.17
N LYS A 230 -4.27 -13.12 -7.91
CA LYS A 230 -5.13 -14.22 -7.44
C LYS A 230 -6.49 -13.68 -7.01
N TYR A 231 -7.20 -13.01 -7.93
CA TYR A 231 -8.41 -12.24 -7.63
C TYR A 231 -9.48 -13.03 -6.83
N LYS A 232 -9.68 -14.33 -7.11
CA LYS A 232 -10.62 -15.18 -6.35
C LYS A 232 -10.23 -15.39 -4.89
N LEU A 233 -8.93 -15.40 -4.57
CA LEU A 233 -8.45 -15.48 -3.19
C LEU A 233 -8.45 -14.11 -2.51
N ALA A 234 -8.12 -13.04 -3.26
CA ALA A 234 -8.20 -11.66 -2.78
C ALA A 234 -9.64 -11.30 -2.36
N ALA A 235 -10.61 -11.59 -3.24
CA ALA A 235 -12.04 -11.41 -2.98
C ALA A 235 -12.49 -12.09 -1.69
N ARG A 236 -12.14 -13.38 -1.50
CA ARG A 236 -12.47 -14.12 -0.28
C ARG A 236 -11.83 -13.48 0.95
N LYS A 237 -10.57 -13.06 0.91
CA LYS A 237 -9.90 -12.42 2.06
C LYS A 237 -10.42 -11.02 2.39
N PHE A 238 -10.85 -10.24 1.40
CA PHE A 238 -11.53 -8.96 1.65
C PHE A 238 -12.95 -9.16 2.21
N VAL A 239 -13.72 -10.15 1.75
CA VAL A 239 -15.03 -10.50 2.35
C VAL A 239 -14.89 -11.10 3.76
N GLU A 240 -13.81 -11.84 4.03
CA GLU A 240 -13.45 -12.32 5.38
C GLU A 240 -12.91 -11.22 6.31
N THR A 241 -12.79 -9.97 5.86
CA THR A 241 -12.34 -8.86 6.70
C THR A 241 -13.51 -8.30 7.51
N GLY A 242 -13.50 -8.55 8.81
CA GLY A 242 -14.53 -8.08 9.75
C GLY A 242 -14.63 -6.56 9.86
N ILE A 243 -15.82 -6.08 10.22
CA ILE A 243 -16.13 -4.65 10.37
C ILE A 243 -15.31 -3.98 11.48
N GLU A 244 -14.74 -4.76 12.40
CA GLU A 244 -13.82 -4.33 13.46
C GLU A 244 -12.54 -3.68 12.92
N LEU A 245 -12.23 -3.85 11.62
CA LEU A 245 -11.14 -3.13 10.97
C LEU A 245 -11.28 -1.62 11.19
N GLY A 246 -12.46 -1.05 10.88
CA GLY A 246 -12.72 0.39 10.94
C GLY A 246 -11.55 1.23 10.40
N ASN A 247 -11.22 2.32 11.10
CA ASN A 247 -10.04 3.12 10.79
C ASN A 247 -8.74 2.59 11.45
N ASN A 248 -8.80 1.42 12.11
CA ASN A 248 -7.69 0.89 12.90
C ASN A 248 -6.49 0.47 12.04
N TYR A 249 -6.64 0.32 10.71
CA TYR A 249 -5.57 -0.06 9.77
C TYR A 249 -5.26 1.00 8.70
N SER A 250 -5.61 2.26 8.95
CA SER A 250 -5.37 3.39 8.03
C SER A 250 -3.91 3.59 7.60
N GLU A 251 -2.95 2.99 8.31
CA GLU A 251 -1.53 2.96 7.95
C GLU A 251 -1.22 2.04 6.75
N VAL A 252 -2.20 1.26 6.26
CA VAL A 252 -2.10 0.37 5.08
C VAL A 252 -3.33 0.48 4.16
N ILE A 253 -4.55 0.45 4.71
CA ILE A 253 -5.79 0.28 3.92
C ILE A 253 -7.02 0.84 4.63
N ALA A 254 -7.93 1.47 3.89
CA ALA A 254 -9.19 1.98 4.41
C ALA A 254 -10.35 0.97 4.21
N PRO A 255 -11.43 1.01 5.00
CA PRO A 255 -12.63 0.19 4.77
C PRO A 255 -13.20 0.33 3.36
N GLN A 256 -13.10 1.53 2.78
CA GLN A 256 -13.50 1.86 1.41
C GLN A 256 -12.71 1.05 0.38
N ASP A 257 -11.38 0.95 0.54
CA ASP A 257 -10.53 0.09 -0.31
C ASP A 257 -10.96 -1.38 -0.18
N VAL A 258 -11.17 -1.88 1.04
CA VAL A 258 -11.56 -3.29 1.29
C VAL A 258 -12.87 -3.62 0.57
N ALA A 259 -13.86 -2.72 0.66
CA ALA A 259 -15.14 -2.87 -0.03
C ALA A 259 -14.98 -2.84 -1.57
N VAL A 260 -14.24 -1.87 -2.11
CA VAL A 260 -14.04 -1.72 -3.57
C VAL A 260 -13.22 -2.87 -4.14
N TYR A 261 -12.07 -3.19 -3.55
CA TYR A 261 -11.20 -4.27 -4.00
C TYR A 261 -11.88 -5.64 -3.84
N GLY A 262 -12.59 -5.86 -2.73
CA GLY A 262 -13.39 -7.07 -2.50
C GLY A 262 -14.49 -7.24 -3.55
N ALA A 263 -15.32 -6.21 -3.76
CA ALA A 263 -16.42 -6.26 -4.73
C ALA A 263 -15.93 -6.45 -6.17
N LEU A 264 -14.92 -5.70 -6.62
CA LEU A 264 -14.38 -5.82 -7.98
C LEU A 264 -13.71 -7.18 -8.20
N CYS A 265 -12.93 -7.69 -7.25
CA CYS A 265 -12.32 -9.02 -7.36
C CYS A 265 -13.38 -10.13 -7.35
N ALA A 266 -14.44 -10.00 -6.56
CA ALA A 266 -15.54 -10.96 -6.51
C ALA A 266 -16.31 -10.98 -7.83
N LEU A 267 -16.77 -9.81 -8.31
CA LEU A 267 -17.48 -9.68 -9.60
C LEU A 267 -16.68 -10.24 -10.79
N ALA A 268 -15.35 -10.14 -10.75
CA ALA A 268 -14.47 -10.66 -11.79
C ALA A 268 -14.11 -12.16 -11.68
N SER A 269 -14.47 -12.87 -10.60
CA SER A 269 -13.96 -14.23 -10.35
C SER A 269 -14.85 -15.21 -9.57
N PHE A 270 -15.96 -14.74 -9.00
CA PHE A 270 -16.96 -15.57 -8.34
C PHE A 270 -18.05 -15.98 -9.35
N ASP A 271 -18.59 -17.19 -9.20
CA ASP A 271 -19.81 -17.56 -9.95
C ASP A 271 -21.07 -16.97 -9.27
N ARG A 272 -22.24 -17.16 -9.89
CA ARG A 272 -23.51 -16.63 -9.39
C ARG A 272 -23.91 -17.17 -8.00
N SER A 273 -23.41 -18.35 -7.63
CA SER A 273 -23.65 -18.97 -6.32
C SER A 273 -22.69 -18.39 -5.27
N ASP A 274 -21.38 -18.35 -5.57
CA ASP A 274 -20.36 -17.66 -4.76
C ASP A 274 -20.79 -16.21 -4.46
N LEU A 275 -21.19 -15.44 -5.48
CA LEU A 275 -21.65 -14.04 -5.34
C LEU A 275 -22.86 -13.91 -4.41
N LYS A 276 -23.86 -14.80 -4.55
CA LYS A 276 -25.05 -14.76 -3.70
C LYS A 276 -24.69 -15.04 -2.24
N VAL A 277 -23.87 -16.06 -1.98
CA VAL A 277 -23.47 -16.46 -0.62
C VAL A 277 -22.58 -15.41 0.03
N HIS A 278 -21.61 -14.86 -0.70
CA HIS A 278 -20.52 -14.04 -0.11
C HIS A 278 -20.69 -12.52 -0.22
N LEU A 279 -21.63 -12.00 -1.02
CA LEU A 279 -21.90 -10.55 -1.10
C LEU A 279 -23.36 -10.16 -0.82
N ILE A 280 -24.33 -11.04 -1.09
CA ILE A 280 -25.76 -10.69 -1.06
C ILE A 280 -26.46 -11.22 0.20
N CYS A 281 -26.05 -12.39 0.69
CA CYS A 281 -26.62 -13.04 1.88
C CYS A 281 -25.78 -12.86 3.16
N THR A 282 -24.76 -12.01 3.13
CA THR A 282 -23.99 -11.58 4.31
C THR A 282 -24.69 -10.41 5.00
N THR A 283 -25.67 -10.74 5.86
CA THR A 283 -26.42 -9.83 6.74
C THR A 283 -26.61 -10.47 8.10
#